data_AF-A0A1S1WWV3-F1
#
_entry.id   AF-A0A1S1WWV3-F1
#
_cell.length_a   1.000
_cell.length_b   1.000
_cell.length_c   1.000
_cell.angle_alpha   90.00
_cell.angle_beta   90.00
_cell.angle_gamma   90.00
#
_symmetry.space_group_name_H-M   'P 1'
#
loop_
_entity.id
_entity.type
_entity.pdbx_description
1 polymer ?
#
loop_
_entity_poly.entity_id
_entity_poly.type
_entity_poly.pdbx_seq_one_letter_code
_entity_poly.pdbx_strand_id
1 'polypeptide(L)'
;MASWIVGAMETYCGAMERGQRRWLEVQEDVCSTWLSSLSPSFPLSECEMEKRIDGGLLVGAALWQAQADTQRELMLVAERLMADVGRCLRQQLPDNDAAPIAVMRQALEVGYASGAAMSQASRQAGHFAATNFSATPLKAARDVRRVLHQRKG
;
A
#
# COMPACT_ATOMS: atom_id res chain seq x y z
N MET A 1 -13.48 -26.32 12.29
CA MET A 1 -13.65 -24.86 12.32
C MET A 1 -12.38 -24.12 12.75
N ALA A 2 -11.70 -24.53 13.82
CA ALA A 2 -10.46 -23.85 14.23
C ALA A 2 -9.32 -23.89 13.18
N SER A 3 -9.17 -25.00 12.44
CA SER A 3 -8.03 -25.16 11.50
C SER A 3 -8.02 -24.18 10.32
N TRP A 4 -9.19 -23.80 9.78
CA TRP A 4 -9.23 -22.87 8.64
C TRP A 4 -8.95 -21.43 9.07
N ILE A 5 -9.42 -21.02 10.26
CA ILE A 5 -9.13 -19.71 10.84
C ILE A 5 -7.64 -19.59 11.12
N VAL A 6 -7.03 -20.63 11.69
CA VAL A 6 -5.58 -20.69 11.94
C VAL A 6 -4.81 -20.54 10.63
N GLY A 7 -5.15 -21.30 9.58
CA GLY A 7 -4.47 -21.18 8.28
C GLY A 7 -4.66 -19.80 7.61
N ALA A 8 -5.81 -19.16 7.79
CA ALA A 8 -6.05 -17.81 7.28
C ALA A 8 -5.24 -16.75 8.06
N MET A 9 -5.11 -16.90 9.38
CA MET A 9 -4.25 -16.06 10.21
C MET A 9 -2.77 -16.25 9.88
N GLU A 10 -2.31 -17.49 9.66
CA GLU A 10 -0.95 -17.76 9.18
C GLU A 10 -0.68 -17.10 7.83
N THR A 11 -1.66 -17.13 6.92
CA THR A 11 -1.55 -16.46 5.62
C THR A 11 -1.45 -14.94 5.78
N TYR A 12 -2.24 -14.36 6.69
CA TYR A 12 -2.20 -12.93 7.00
C TYR A 12 -0.86 -12.52 7.62
N CYS A 13 -0.40 -13.24 8.65
CA CYS A 13 0.90 -13.02 9.27
C CYS A 13 2.04 -13.14 8.24
N GLY A 14 2.01 -14.17 7.39
CA GLY A 14 3.01 -14.34 6.34
C GLY A 14 3.00 -13.21 5.30
N ALA A 15 1.83 -12.66 4.95
CA ALA A 15 1.75 -11.48 4.09
C ALA A 15 2.33 -10.23 4.78
N MET A 16 2.05 -10.06 6.07
CA MET A 16 2.59 -8.96 6.87
C MET A 16 4.12 -9.03 6.99
N GLU A 17 4.67 -10.20 7.30
CA GLU A 17 6.12 -10.41 7.42
C GLU A 17 6.86 -10.15 6.11
N ARG A 18 6.31 -10.62 4.98
CA ARG A 18 6.88 -10.36 3.65
C ARG A 18 6.85 -8.87 3.31
N GLY A 19 5.73 -8.21 3.58
CA GLY A 19 5.57 -6.78 3.36
C GLY A 19 6.52 -5.95 4.22
N GLN A 20 6.63 -6.27 5.51
CA GLN A 20 7.59 -5.62 6.42
C GLN A 20 9.03 -5.79 5.96
N ARG A 21 9.42 -7.00 5.55
CA ARG A 21 10.78 -7.27 5.05
C ARG A 21 11.09 -6.42 3.82
N ARG A 22 10.21 -6.44 2.81
CA ARG A 22 10.37 -5.61 1.61
C ARG A 22 10.44 -4.12 1.96
N TRP A 23 9.62 -3.65 2.89
CA TRP A 23 9.65 -2.26 3.32
C TRP A 23 10.97 -1.89 4.01
N LEU A 24 11.52 -2.77 4.84
CA LEU A 24 12.83 -2.56 5.47
C LEU A 24 13.97 -2.53 4.44
N GLU A 25 13.94 -3.43 3.46
CA GLU A 25 14.92 -3.44 2.34
C GLU A 25 14.89 -2.09 1.59
N VAL A 26 13.70 -1.59 1.24
CA VAL A 26 13.58 -0.30 0.57
C VAL A 26 13.99 0.87 1.48
N GLN A 27 13.73 0.80 2.79
CA GLN A 27 14.20 1.82 3.72
C GLN A 27 15.73 1.89 3.81
N GLU A 28 16.39 0.75 3.82
CA GLU A 28 17.86 0.70 3.80
C GLU A 28 18.41 1.40 2.56
N ASP A 29 17.85 1.08 1.39
CA ASP A 29 18.21 1.72 0.11
C ASP A 29 17.98 3.24 0.14
N VAL A 30 16.86 3.69 0.72
CA VAL A 30 16.55 5.12 0.90
C VAL A 30 17.59 5.79 1.78
N CYS A 31 17.86 5.23 2.96
CA CYS A 31 18.82 5.78 3.90
C CYS A 31 20.21 5.87 3.28
N SER A 32 20.67 4.81 2.59
CA SER A 32 21.96 4.79 1.90
C SER A 32 22.04 5.85 0.80
N THR A 33 20.99 5.98 -0.01
CA THR A 33 20.92 6.98 -1.09
C THR A 33 20.90 8.40 -0.55
N TRP A 34 20.15 8.66 0.52
CA TRP A 34 20.10 10.00 1.12
C TRP A 34 21.39 10.35 1.85
N LEU A 35 21.98 9.43 2.62
CA LEU A 35 23.27 9.65 3.29
C LEU A 35 24.41 9.90 2.30
N SER A 36 24.48 9.13 1.21
CA SER A 36 25.46 9.36 0.14
C SER A 36 25.25 10.69 -0.58
N SER A 37 23.99 11.15 -0.70
CA SER A 37 23.71 12.47 -1.27
C SER A 37 24.17 13.63 -0.38
N LEU A 38 24.16 13.45 0.96
CA LEU A 38 24.56 14.42 1.97
C LEU A 38 26.08 14.48 2.25
N SER A 39 26.86 13.51 1.78
CA SER A 39 28.31 13.47 1.97
C SER A 39 29.07 13.71 0.65
N PRO A 40 29.05 14.93 0.07
CA PRO A 40 29.95 15.24 -1.03
C PRO A 40 31.37 15.46 -0.49
N SER A 41 32.32 14.62 -0.92
CA SER A 41 33.74 14.81 -0.63
C SER A 41 34.37 15.95 -1.46
N PHE A 42 33.65 16.45 -2.48
CA PHE A 42 34.09 17.47 -3.44
C PHE A 42 32.89 18.30 -3.93
N PRO A 43 33.09 19.55 -4.41
CA PRO A 43 32.02 20.35 -4.99
C PRO A 43 31.45 19.65 -6.23
N LEU A 44 30.13 19.46 -6.23
CA LEU A 44 29.40 18.83 -7.33
C LEU A 44 29.12 19.84 -8.44
N SER A 45 29.15 19.39 -9.70
CA SER A 45 28.58 20.15 -10.80
C SER A 45 27.06 20.27 -10.68
N GLU A 46 26.45 21.28 -11.31
CA GLU A 46 25.00 21.48 -11.31
C GLU A 46 24.26 20.21 -11.78
N CYS A 47 24.75 19.57 -12.86
CA CYS A 47 24.21 18.31 -13.38
C CYS A 47 24.28 17.15 -12.36
N GLU A 48 25.35 17.03 -11.58
CA GLU A 48 25.49 15.98 -10.57
C GLU A 48 24.58 16.21 -9.37
N MET A 49 24.44 17.47 -8.94
CA MET A 49 23.50 17.84 -7.89
C MET A 49 22.06 17.51 -8.31
N GLU A 50 21.68 17.85 -9.54
CA GLU A 50 20.37 17.55 -10.11
C GLU A 50 20.07 16.04 -10.14
N LYS A 51 21.03 15.22 -10.56
CA LYS A 51 20.92 13.76 -10.55
C LYS A 51 20.74 13.19 -9.15
N ARG A 52 21.44 13.73 -8.14
CA ARG A 52 21.28 13.31 -6.73
C ARG A 52 19.89 13.63 -6.20
N ILE A 53 19.36 14.83 -6.49
CA ILE A 53 18.00 15.23 -6.10
C ILE A 53 16.96 14.30 -6.75
N ASP A 54 17.07 14.07 -8.06
CA ASP A 54 16.16 13.17 -8.78
C ASP A 54 16.25 11.74 -8.23
N GLY A 55 17.46 11.25 -7.95
CA GLY A 55 17.70 9.94 -7.33
C GLY A 55 17.06 9.81 -5.94
N GLY A 56 17.25 10.82 -5.08
CA GLY A 56 16.64 10.86 -3.75
C GLY A 56 15.11 10.88 -3.79
N LEU A 57 14.52 11.62 -4.72
CA LEU A 57 13.07 11.65 -4.94
C LEU A 57 12.53 10.32 -5.50
N LEU A 58 13.26 9.69 -6.43
CA LEU A 58 12.90 8.37 -6.98
C LEU A 58 12.89 7.29 -5.91
N VAL A 59 13.92 7.26 -5.06
CA VAL A 59 14.01 6.26 -3.99
C VAL A 59 12.95 6.52 -2.90
N GLY A 60 12.62 7.78 -2.62
CA GLY A 60 11.46 8.13 -1.80
C GLY A 60 10.12 7.68 -2.39
N ALA A 61 9.94 7.79 -3.70
CA ALA A 61 8.75 7.28 -4.40
C ALA A 61 8.67 5.75 -4.32
N ALA A 62 9.80 5.05 -4.45
CA ALA A 62 9.88 3.60 -4.30
C ALA A 62 9.49 3.13 -2.89
N LEU A 63 9.85 3.88 -1.85
CA LEU A 63 9.42 3.58 -0.47
C LEU A 63 7.90 3.66 -0.30
N TRP A 64 7.28 4.72 -0.83
CA TRP A 64 5.82 4.86 -0.83
C TRP A 64 5.13 3.75 -1.62
N GLN A 65 5.70 3.37 -2.77
CA GLN A 65 5.20 2.25 -3.57
C GLN A 65 5.22 0.94 -2.77
N ALA A 66 6.35 0.63 -2.12
CA ALA A 66 6.49 -0.59 -1.32
C ALA A 66 5.50 -0.66 -0.14
N GLN A 67 5.23 0.49 0.50
CA GLN A 67 4.21 0.59 1.53
C GLN A 67 2.80 0.36 0.98
N ALA A 68 2.46 0.96 -0.16
CA ALA A 68 1.16 0.79 -0.79
C ALA A 68 0.93 -0.66 -1.27
N ASP A 69 1.95 -1.31 -1.82
CA ASP A 69 1.90 -2.71 -2.23
C ASP A 69 1.68 -3.64 -1.03
N THR A 70 2.35 -3.37 0.10
CA THR A 70 2.15 -4.10 1.36
C THR A 70 0.72 -3.95 1.87
N GLN A 71 0.19 -2.73 1.90
CA GLN A 71 -1.20 -2.47 2.30
C GLN A 71 -2.20 -3.19 1.39
N ARG A 72 -1.95 -3.21 0.09
CA ARG A 72 -2.77 -3.92 -0.89
C ARG A 72 -2.77 -5.43 -0.64
N GLU A 73 -1.61 -6.04 -0.43
CA GLU A 73 -1.52 -7.47 -0.14
C GLU A 73 -2.29 -7.85 1.14
N LEU A 74 -2.10 -7.09 2.22
CA LEU A 74 -2.80 -7.32 3.48
C LEU A 74 -4.32 -7.21 3.33
N MET A 75 -4.78 -6.21 2.60
CA MET A 75 -6.20 -6.01 2.33
C MET A 75 -6.79 -7.17 1.51
N LEU A 76 -6.08 -7.69 0.49
CA LEU A 76 -6.54 -8.85 -0.27
C LEU A 76 -6.68 -10.11 0.60
N VAL A 77 -5.74 -10.32 1.53
CA VAL A 77 -5.83 -11.44 2.48
C VAL A 77 -6.99 -11.25 3.45
N ALA A 78 -7.20 -10.03 3.95
CA ALA A 78 -8.32 -9.71 4.82
C ALA A 78 -9.69 -9.88 4.12
N GLU A 79 -9.81 -9.44 2.87
CA GLU A 79 -11.01 -9.66 2.04
C GLU A 79 -11.33 -11.14 1.89
N ARG A 80 -10.31 -11.95 1.62
CA ARG A 80 -10.47 -13.40 1.48
C ARG A 80 -10.92 -14.05 2.79
N LEU A 81 -10.30 -13.66 3.91
CA LEU A 81 -10.72 -14.12 5.23
C LEU A 81 -12.18 -13.76 5.51
N MET A 82 -12.59 -12.52 5.26
CA MET A 82 -13.97 -12.07 5.47
C MET A 82 -14.97 -12.82 4.58
N ALA A 83 -14.61 -13.09 3.33
CA ALA A 83 -15.45 -13.88 2.43
C ALA A 83 -15.60 -15.34 2.92
N ASP A 84 -14.54 -15.94 3.43
CA ASP A 84 -14.56 -17.30 3.97
C ASP A 84 -15.34 -17.38 5.29
N VAL A 85 -15.19 -16.40 6.20
CA VAL A 85 -16.03 -16.24 7.40
C VAL A 85 -17.50 -16.14 7.03
N GLY A 86 -17.84 -15.25 6.08
CA GLY A 86 -19.22 -15.06 5.63
C GLY A 86 -19.81 -16.34 5.04
N ARG A 87 -19.04 -17.09 4.26
CA ARG A 87 -19.46 -18.38 3.70
C ARG A 87 -19.71 -19.41 4.80
N CYS A 88 -18.79 -19.55 5.76
CA CYS A 88 -18.94 -20.48 6.88
C CYS A 88 -20.16 -20.14 7.76
N LEU A 89 -20.36 -18.86 8.08
CA LEU A 89 -21.52 -18.43 8.86
C LEU A 89 -22.83 -18.70 8.11
N ARG A 90 -22.88 -18.40 6.81
CA ARG A 90 -24.06 -18.68 5.98
C ARG A 90 -24.39 -20.17 5.88
N GLN A 91 -23.38 -21.05 5.85
CA GLN A 91 -23.58 -22.51 5.85
C GLN A 91 -24.09 -23.04 7.20
N GLN A 92 -23.87 -22.31 8.29
CA GLN A 92 -24.31 -22.71 9.63
C GLN A 92 -25.68 -22.13 10.02
N LEU A 93 -26.13 -21.09 9.33
CA LEU A 93 -27.44 -20.50 9.55
C LEU A 93 -28.53 -21.38 8.92
N PRO A 94 -29.60 -21.74 9.66
CA PRO A 94 -30.75 -22.44 9.10
C PRO A 94 -31.41 -21.59 8.00
N ASP A 95 -31.99 -22.23 6.99
CA ASP A 95 -32.78 -21.57 5.93
C ASP A 95 -34.20 -21.16 6.38
N ASN A 96 -34.37 -20.89 7.68
CA ASN A 96 -35.62 -20.41 8.24
C ASN A 96 -35.61 -18.88 8.35
N ASP A 97 -36.65 -18.24 7.82
CA ASP A 97 -36.85 -16.78 7.88
C ASP A 97 -37.42 -16.29 9.22
N ALA A 98 -37.49 -17.15 10.23
CA ALA A 98 -37.87 -16.75 11.58
C ALA A 98 -36.79 -15.89 12.24
N ALA A 99 -37.21 -14.81 12.90
CA ALA A 99 -36.34 -14.08 13.81
C ALA A 99 -35.84 -15.03 14.93
N PRO A 100 -34.55 -14.96 15.34
CA PRO A 100 -33.55 -13.94 15.00
C PRO A 100 -32.65 -14.28 13.77
N ILE A 101 -32.86 -15.41 13.12
CA ILE A 101 -31.97 -15.94 12.06
C ILE A 101 -31.99 -15.04 10.81
N ALA A 102 -33.17 -14.53 10.43
CA ALA A 102 -33.31 -13.58 9.32
C ALA A 102 -32.50 -12.28 9.55
N VAL A 103 -32.49 -11.77 10.78
CA VAL A 103 -31.74 -10.55 11.15
C VAL A 103 -30.23 -10.80 11.06
N MET A 104 -29.75 -11.95 11.52
CA MET A 104 -28.34 -12.33 11.38
C MET A 104 -27.92 -12.47 9.92
N ARG A 105 -28.76 -13.06 9.07
CA ARG A 105 -28.50 -13.19 7.63
C ARG A 105 -28.40 -11.82 6.96
N GLN A 106 -29.33 -10.92 7.27
CA GLN A 106 -29.31 -9.56 6.74
C GLN A 106 -28.08 -8.77 7.21
N ALA A 107 -27.68 -8.91 8.48
CA ALA A 107 -26.46 -8.28 9.00
C ALA A 107 -25.20 -8.79 8.29
N LEU A 108 -25.12 -10.08 7.98
CA LEU A 108 -24.00 -10.65 7.21
C LEU A 108 -23.96 -10.11 5.77
N GLU A 109 -25.12 -9.96 5.11
CA GLU A 109 -25.20 -9.41 3.76
C GLU A 109 -24.78 -7.93 3.72
N VAL A 110 -25.24 -7.13 4.68
CA VAL A 110 -24.81 -5.72 4.83
C VAL A 110 -23.32 -5.64 5.15
N GLY A 111 -22.80 -6.51 6.02
CA GLY A 111 -21.37 -6.60 6.33
C GLY A 111 -20.51 -6.94 5.10
N TYR A 112 -20.98 -7.86 4.27
CA TYR A 112 -20.29 -8.23 3.03
C TYR A 112 -20.30 -7.07 2.00
N ALA A 113 -21.45 -6.43 1.81
CA ALA A 113 -21.58 -5.29 0.89
C ALA A 113 -20.73 -4.08 1.32
N SER A 114 -20.76 -3.74 2.61
CA SER A 114 -19.96 -2.65 3.17
C SER A 114 -18.46 -2.95 3.13
N GLY A 115 -18.05 -4.20 3.41
CA GLY A 115 -16.66 -4.65 3.26
C GLY A 115 -16.17 -4.56 1.81
N ALA A 116 -16.99 -4.94 0.83
CA ALA A 116 -16.66 -4.80 -0.59
C ALA A 116 -16.50 -3.33 -1.01
N ALA A 117 -17.37 -2.44 -0.53
CA ALA A 117 -17.24 -1.01 -0.78
C ALA A 117 -15.97 -0.41 -0.16
N MET A 118 -15.66 -0.77 1.09
CA MET A 118 -14.42 -0.34 1.76
C MET A 118 -13.17 -0.85 1.04
N SER A 119 -13.18 -2.11 0.59
CA SER A 119 -12.11 -2.69 -0.25
C SER A 119 -11.86 -1.85 -1.50
N GLN A 120 -12.93 -1.53 -2.25
CA GLN A 120 -12.82 -0.75 -3.46
C GLN A 120 -12.28 0.67 -3.19
N ALA A 121 -12.79 1.34 -2.16
CA ALA A 121 -12.30 2.66 -1.75
C ALA A 121 -10.81 2.60 -1.35
N SER A 122 -10.41 1.58 -0.62
CA SER A 122 -9.01 1.38 -0.18
C SER A 122 -8.08 1.12 -1.37
N ARG A 123 -8.51 0.36 -2.39
CA ARG A 123 -7.76 0.19 -3.65
C ARG A 123 -7.58 1.51 -4.39
N GLN A 124 -8.60 2.34 -4.45
CA GLN A 124 -8.52 3.65 -5.12
C GLN A 124 -7.58 4.61 -4.37
N ALA A 125 -7.70 4.69 -3.05
CA ALA A 125 -6.81 5.48 -2.21
C ALA A 125 -5.35 4.99 -2.31
N GLY A 126 -5.14 3.67 -2.26
CA GLY A 126 -3.83 3.06 -2.44
C GLY A 126 -3.23 3.33 -3.82
N HIS A 127 -4.02 3.21 -4.89
CA HIS A 127 -3.57 3.58 -6.24
C HIS A 127 -3.17 5.05 -6.33
N PHE A 128 -3.98 5.96 -5.76
CA PHE A 128 -3.67 7.38 -5.73
C PHE A 128 -2.36 7.68 -4.98
N ALA A 129 -2.17 7.08 -3.80
CA ALA A 129 -0.96 7.25 -2.99
C ALA A 129 0.29 6.69 -3.69
N ALA A 130 0.18 5.49 -4.27
CA ALA A 130 1.29 4.83 -4.95
C ALA A 130 1.71 5.55 -6.24
N THR A 131 0.75 6.09 -7.02
CA THR A 131 1.06 6.64 -8.36
C THR A 131 1.18 8.16 -8.35
N ASN A 132 0.10 8.85 -7.96
CA ASN A 132 0.04 10.30 -8.08
C ASN A 132 0.87 10.97 -6.99
N PHE A 133 0.75 10.53 -5.74
CA PHE A 133 1.45 11.16 -4.63
C PHE A 133 2.96 10.92 -4.68
N SER A 134 3.41 9.73 -5.04
CA SER A 134 4.84 9.39 -5.13
C SER A 134 5.56 10.10 -6.29
N ALA A 135 4.89 10.28 -7.44
CA ALA A 135 5.50 10.86 -8.64
C ALA A 135 5.43 12.40 -8.69
N THR A 136 4.50 13.02 -7.96
CA THR A 136 4.29 14.48 -7.97
C THR A 136 5.53 15.26 -7.53
N PRO A 137 6.24 14.89 -6.44
CA PRO A 137 7.46 15.59 -6.03
C PRO A 137 8.56 15.56 -7.10
N LEU A 138 8.78 14.41 -7.75
CA LEU A 138 9.76 14.28 -8.83
C LEU A 138 9.39 15.13 -10.05
N LYS A 139 8.11 15.13 -10.43
CA LYS A 139 7.62 15.97 -11.52
C LYS A 139 7.79 17.46 -11.20
N ALA A 140 7.37 17.89 -10.02
CA ALA A 140 7.48 19.28 -9.59
C ALA A 140 8.94 19.77 -9.58
N ALA A 141 9.88 18.94 -9.09
CA ALA A 141 11.30 19.25 -9.10
C ALA A 141 11.84 19.46 -10.53
N ARG A 142 11.45 18.59 -11.47
CA ARG A 142 11.82 18.70 -12.89
C ARG A 142 11.21 19.92 -13.57
N ASP A 143 9.95 20.24 -13.27
CA ASP A 143 9.25 21.38 -13.84
C ASP A 143 9.87 22.71 -13.36
N VAL A 144 10.15 22.85 -12.06
CA VAL A 144 10.83 24.04 -11.51
C VAL A 144 12.21 24.23 -12.14
N ARG A 145 12.99 23.15 -12.26
CA ARG A 145 14.32 23.16 -12.86
C ARG A 145 14.29 23.61 -14.32
N ARG A 146 13.31 23.13 -15.11
CA ARG A 146 13.10 23.57 -16.50
C ARG A 146 12.87 25.09 -16.59
N VAL A 147 12.03 25.64 -15.71
CA VAL A 147 11.75 27.09 -15.68
C VAL A 147 12.99 27.89 -15.29
N LEU A 148 13.79 27.39 -14.34
CA LEU A 148 15.03 28.06 -13.92
C LEU A 148 16.07 28.11 -15.04
N HIS A 149 16.25 27.00 -15.77
CA HIS A 149 17.17 26.97 -16.92
C HIS A 149 16.72 27.90 -18.05
N GLN A 150 15.42 28.01 -18.31
CA GLN A 150 14.86 28.95 -19.29
C GLN A 150 15.03 30.43 -18.92
N ARG A 151 15.21 30.76 -17.63
CA ARG A 151 15.46 32.13 -17.17
C ARG A 151 16.95 32.53 -17.18
N LYS A 152 17.85 31.54 -17.23
CA LYS A 152 19.30 31.75 -17.24
C LYS A 152 19.91 31.87 -18.65
N GLY A 153 19.18 31.43 -19.68
CA GLY A 153 19.54 31.60 -21.10
C GLY A 153 18.87 32.81 -21.71
#